data_AF-A0A2G5R2L6-F1
#
_entry.id   AF-A0A2G5R2L6-F1
#
_cell.length_a   1.000
_cell.length_b   1.000
_cell.length_c   1.000
_cell.angle_alpha   90.00
_cell.angle_beta   90.00
_cell.angle_gamma   90.00
#
_symmetry.space_group_name_H-M   'P 1'
#
loop_
_entity.id
_entity.type
_entity.pdbx_description
1 polymer ?
#
loop_
_entity_poly.entity_id
_entity_poly.type
_entity_poly.pdbx_seq_one_letter_code
_entity_poly.pdbx_strand_id
1 'polypeptide(L)'
;MIGRDPSLDAWAIEQLQETQARSEHEVHGLGLPDGDPWPGAGAVRIECEDNRQGRRELFLSARPVRLGQVELILDLKTQAPGRDRPHGKIVNMALSPDALRDFAQMLLDAADEAERNKPRPRPVR
;
A
#
# COMPACT_ATOMS: atom_id res chain seq x y z
N MET A 1 13.07 25.27 -5.13
CA MET A 1 11.66 25.59 -4.81
C MET A 1 10.85 25.36 -6.06
N ILE A 2 10.22 24.19 -6.19
CA ILE A 2 9.22 23.97 -7.24
C ILE A 2 8.00 24.77 -6.78
N GLY A 3 7.74 25.91 -7.42
CA GLY A 3 6.58 26.73 -7.11
C GLY A 3 5.32 25.89 -7.30
N ARG A 4 4.42 25.90 -6.31
CA ARG A 4 3.09 25.27 -6.43
C ARG A 4 2.39 25.86 -7.64
N ASP A 5 2.31 25.09 -8.72
CA ASP A 5 1.61 25.49 -9.93
C ASP A 5 0.10 25.36 -9.68
N PRO A 6 -0.65 26.48 -9.66
CA PRO A 6 -2.09 26.46 -9.43
C PRO A 6 -2.87 25.61 -10.44
N SER A 7 -2.32 25.40 -11.65
CA SER A 7 -2.95 24.59 -12.69
C SER A 7 -2.83 23.09 -12.43
N LEU A 8 -1.71 22.64 -11.85
CA LEU A 8 -1.50 21.25 -11.44
C LEU A 8 -2.40 20.88 -10.25
N ASP A 9 -2.57 21.81 -9.31
CA ASP A 9 -3.48 21.61 -8.17
C ASP A 9 -4.95 21.51 -8.62
N ALA A 10 -5.37 22.36 -9.58
CA ALA A 10 -6.73 22.32 -10.13
C ALA A 10 -6.99 21.02 -10.90
N TRP A 11 -6.06 20.61 -11.76
CA TRP A 11 -6.14 19.33 -12.48
C TRP A 11 -6.18 18.13 -11.52
N ALA A 12 -5.36 18.12 -10.46
CA ALA A 12 -5.36 17.05 -9.48
C ALA A 12 -6.70 16.96 -8.72
N ILE A 13 -7.31 18.10 -8.40
CA ILE A 13 -8.64 18.16 -7.78
C ILE A 13 -9.73 17.65 -8.73
N GLU A 14 -9.70 18.06 -10.01
CA GLU A 14 -10.64 17.55 -11.03
C GLU A 14 -10.53 16.03 -11.19
N GLN A 15 -9.30 15.51 -11.31
CA GLN A 15 -9.08 14.07 -11.41
C GLN A 15 -9.53 13.32 -10.15
N LEU A 16 -9.39 13.90 -8.96
CA LEU A 16 -9.86 13.31 -7.71
C LEU A 16 -11.39 13.33 -7.60
N GLN A 17 -12.06 14.34 -8.16
CA GLN A 17 -13.52 14.39 -8.24
C GLN A 17 -14.09 13.40 -9.27
N GLU A 18 -13.39 13.18 -10.39
CA GLU A 18 -13.78 12.22 -11.43
C GLU A 18 -13.50 10.76 -11.05
N THR A 19 -12.49 10.53 -10.20
CA THR A 19 -12.07 9.18 -9.80
C THR A 19 -12.82 8.77 -8.54
N GLN A 20 -13.77 7.84 -8.68
CA GLN A 20 -14.41 7.20 -7.53
C GLN A 20 -13.46 6.15 -6.97
N ALA A 21 -12.53 6.57 -6.11
CA ALA A 21 -11.53 5.71 -5.49
C ALA A 21 -11.93 5.31 -4.07
N ARG A 22 -11.77 4.03 -3.75
CA ARG A 22 -11.81 3.47 -2.38
C ARG A 22 -10.46 2.83 -2.07
N SER A 23 -9.96 3.04 -0.87
CA SER A 23 -8.74 2.42 -0.38
C SER A 23 -8.94 2.02 1.08
N GLU A 24 -8.71 0.75 1.39
CA GLU A 24 -8.87 0.15 2.71
C GLU A 24 -7.63 -0.66 3.06
N HIS A 25 -7.36 -0.79 4.36
CA HIS A 25 -6.28 -1.64 4.84
C HIS A 25 -6.65 -2.35 6.13
N GLU A 26 -6.11 -3.55 6.31
CA GLU A 26 -6.23 -4.37 7.52
C GLU A 26 -4.83 -4.84 7.93
N VAL A 27 -4.53 -4.80 9.23
CA VAL A 27 -3.25 -5.28 9.78
C VAL A 27 -3.52 -6.55 10.58
N HIS A 28 -2.71 -7.58 10.34
CA HIS A 28 -2.82 -8.88 10.97
C HIS A 28 -1.55 -9.20 11.76
N GLY A 29 -1.70 -9.71 12.98
CA GLY A 29 -0.62 -10.48 13.62
C GLY A 29 -0.53 -11.85 12.97
N LEU A 30 0.66 -12.27 12.55
CA LEU A 30 0.82 -13.61 11.96
C LEU A 30 1.03 -14.64 13.07
N GLY A 31 0.27 -15.73 13.02
CA GLY A 31 0.28 -16.84 13.97
C GLY A 31 -0.57 -17.99 13.45
N LEU A 32 -0.54 -19.15 14.12
CA LEU A 32 -1.52 -20.19 13.85
C LEU A 32 -2.91 -19.72 14.33
N PRO A 33 -4.01 -20.09 13.66
CA PRO A 33 -5.36 -19.70 14.07
C PRO A 33 -5.69 -20.00 15.54
N ASP A 34 -5.05 -21.03 16.12
CA ASP A 34 -5.22 -21.47 17.50
C ASP A 34 -3.92 -21.35 18.34
N GLY A 35 -2.93 -20.58 17.88
CA GLY A 35 -1.63 -20.44 18.54
C GLY A 35 -1.27 -19.00 18.85
N ASP A 36 -0.32 -18.81 19.78
CA ASP A 36 0.22 -17.48 20.05
C ASP A 36 0.80 -16.87 18.75
N PRO A 37 0.59 -15.56 18.51
CA PRO A 37 1.17 -14.87 17.37
C PRO A 37 2.68 -15.05 17.38
N TRP A 38 3.26 -15.36 16.22
CA TRP A 38 4.71 -15.49 16.08
C TRP A 38 5.36 -14.14 16.40
N PRO A 39 6.23 -14.07 17.42
CA PRO A 39 6.83 -12.81 17.83
C PRO A 39 7.56 -12.15 16.65
N GLY A 40 7.18 -10.91 16.33
CA GLY A 40 7.78 -10.13 15.25
C GLY A 40 7.29 -10.49 13.84
N ALA A 41 6.29 -11.37 13.69
CA ALA A 41 5.64 -11.65 12.42
C ALA A 41 4.34 -10.84 12.28
N GLY A 42 4.09 -10.29 11.10
CA GLY A 42 2.91 -9.48 10.84
C GLY A 42 2.61 -9.37 9.36
N ALA A 43 1.37 -9.01 9.04
CA ALA A 43 0.93 -8.78 7.68
C ALA A 43 0.03 -7.56 7.57
N VAL A 44 -0.02 -6.99 6.37
CA VAL A 44 -0.98 -5.96 5.99
C VAL A 44 -1.66 -6.39 4.71
N ARG A 45 -2.98 -6.27 4.69
CA ARG A 45 -3.80 -6.37 3.49
C ARG A 45 -4.22 -4.96 3.10
N ILE A 46 -4.05 -4.61 1.84
CA ILE A 46 -4.46 -3.32 1.28
C ILE A 46 -5.35 -3.62 0.09
N GLU A 47 -6.55 -3.04 0.09
CA GLU A 47 -7.49 -3.13 -1.03
C GLU A 47 -7.74 -1.74 -1.59
N CYS A 48 -7.59 -1.59 -2.90
CA CYS A 48 -7.95 -0.36 -3.58
C CYS A 48 -8.77 -0.64 -4.83
N GLU A 49 -9.77 0.19 -5.06
CA GLU A 49 -10.65 0.11 -6.21
C GLU A 49 -10.87 1.50 -6.78
N ASP A 50 -10.75 1.63 -8.10
CA ASP A 50 -11.19 2.83 -8.79
C ASP A 50 -11.79 2.46 -10.17
N ASN A 51 -12.57 3.39 -10.72
CA ASN A 51 -13.27 3.22 -11.99
C ASN A 51 -12.36 3.11 -13.23
N ARG A 52 -11.05 3.38 -13.11
CA ARG A 52 -10.09 3.41 -14.24
C ARG A 52 -9.17 2.19 -14.26
N GLN A 53 -8.67 1.79 -13.09
CA GLN A 53 -7.69 0.74 -12.87
C GLN A 53 -8.33 -0.53 -12.31
N GLY A 54 -9.57 -0.44 -11.83
CA GLY A 54 -10.33 -1.55 -11.25
C GLY A 54 -9.86 -1.89 -9.85
N ARG A 55 -10.11 -3.13 -9.42
CA ARG A 55 -9.81 -3.61 -8.07
C ARG A 55 -8.40 -4.18 -7.99
N ARG A 56 -7.67 -3.82 -6.94
CA ARG A 56 -6.36 -4.37 -6.60
C ARG A 56 -6.33 -4.72 -5.12
N GLU A 57 -5.69 -5.82 -4.80
CA GLU A 57 -5.49 -6.29 -3.44
C GLU A 57 -4.03 -6.68 -3.30
N LEU A 58 -3.35 -6.11 -2.31
CA LEU A 58 -1.99 -6.46 -1.93
C LEU A 58 -2.01 -7.06 -0.54
N PHE A 59 -1.50 -8.27 -0.40
CA PHE A 59 -1.19 -8.87 0.89
C PHE A 59 0.33 -8.91 1.04
N LEU A 60 0.84 -8.21 2.05
CA LEU A 60 2.25 -8.13 2.39
C LEU A 60 2.46 -8.74 3.77
N SER A 61 3.27 -9.79 3.87
CA SER A 61 3.52 -10.49 5.12
C SER A 61 5.02 -10.58 5.38
N ALA A 62 5.45 -10.32 6.60
CA ALA A 62 6.85 -10.40 7.02
C ALA A 62 6.97 -11.28 8.27
N ARG A 63 7.99 -12.15 8.31
CA ARG A 63 8.30 -12.96 9.50
C ARG A 63 9.79 -13.20 9.69
N PRO A 64 10.29 -13.18 10.94
CA PRO A 64 11.66 -13.56 11.21
C PRO A 64 11.85 -15.06 10.93
N VAL A 65 12.94 -15.41 10.26
CA VAL A 65 13.32 -16.81 9.99
C VAL A 65 14.67 -17.13 10.62
N ARG A 66 14.95 -18.44 10.78
CA ARG A 66 16.24 -18.90 11.30
C ARG A 66 17.36 -18.40 10.37
N LEU A 67 18.52 -18.06 10.95
CA LEU A 67 19.69 -17.42 10.31
C LEU A 67 19.68 -15.88 10.25
N GLY A 68 18.84 -15.21 11.04
CA GLY A 68 18.89 -13.75 11.17
C GLY A 68 18.41 -13.02 9.91
N GLN A 69 17.53 -13.65 9.14
CA GLN A 69 16.86 -13.07 7.98
C GLN A 69 15.38 -12.85 8.27
N VAL A 70 14.74 -12.03 7.43
CA VAL A 70 13.30 -11.85 7.41
C VAL A 70 12.77 -12.35 6.08
N GLU A 71 11.77 -13.23 6.14
CA GLU A 71 11.03 -13.64 4.95
C GLU A 71 9.90 -12.65 4.71
N LEU A 72 9.79 -12.17 3.47
CA LEU A 72 8.76 -11.28 2.98
C LEU A 72 7.99 -11.98 1.86
N ILE A 73 6.66 -12.04 2.00
CA ILE A 73 5.75 -12.61 1.00
C ILE A 73 4.83 -11.49 0.53
N LEU A 74 4.72 -11.33 -0.79
CA LEU A 74 3.83 -10.39 -1.45
C LEU A 74 2.88 -11.17 -2.35
N ASP A 75 1.58 -11.06 -2.13
CA ASP A 75 0.54 -11.53 -3.04
C ASP A 75 -0.22 -10.31 -3.58
N LEU A 76 -0.10 -10.05 -4.87
CA LEU A 76 -0.79 -8.97 -5.57
C LEU A 76 -1.85 -9.57 -6.50
N LYS A 77 -3.11 -9.21 -6.27
CA LYS A 77 -4.24 -9.51 -7.16
C LYS A 77 -4.72 -8.23 -7.82
N THR A 78 -4.96 -8.29 -9.12
CA THR A 78 -5.49 -7.17 -9.90
C THR A 78 -6.66 -7.63 -10.77
N GLN A 79 -7.66 -6.78 -10.91
CA GLN A 79 -8.85 -7.02 -11.70
C GLN A 79 -9.23 -5.73 -12.43
N ALA A 80 -9.00 -5.71 -13.74
CA ALA A 80 -9.34 -4.56 -14.55
C ALA A 80 -10.87 -4.33 -14.58
N PRO A 81 -11.33 -3.09 -14.83
CA PRO A 81 -12.75 -2.79 -14.92
C PRO A 81 -13.46 -3.68 -15.94
N GLY A 82 -14.63 -4.22 -15.58
CA GLY A 82 -15.44 -5.07 -16.45
C GLY A 82 -14.85 -6.46 -16.74
N ARG A 83 -13.80 -6.89 -16.03
CA ARG A 83 -13.29 -8.27 -16.09
C ARG A 83 -13.82 -9.07 -14.92
N ASP A 84 -14.29 -10.29 -15.16
CA ASP A 84 -14.83 -11.15 -14.10
C ASP A 84 -13.76 -11.89 -13.29
N ARG A 85 -12.55 -12.06 -13.85
CA ARG A 85 -11.50 -12.87 -13.24
C ARG A 85 -10.28 -12.03 -12.85
N PRO A 86 -9.81 -12.10 -11.60
CA PRO A 86 -8.57 -11.44 -11.17
C PRO A 86 -7.32 -12.19 -11.67
N HIS A 87 -6.25 -11.43 -11.89
CA HIS A 87 -4.90 -11.90 -12.13
C HIS A 87 -4.07 -11.76 -10.86
N GLY A 88 -3.32 -12.80 -10.49
CA GLY A 88 -2.50 -12.83 -9.28
C GLY A 88 -1.01 -13.01 -9.59
N LYS A 89 -0.16 -12.42 -8.75
CA LYS A 89 1.28 -12.69 -8.71
C LYS A 89 1.73 -12.81 -7.26
N ILE A 90 2.51 -13.84 -6.97
CA ILE A 90 3.10 -14.06 -5.64
C ILE A 90 4.61 -13.98 -5.77
N VAL A 91 5.24 -13.24 -4.85
CA VAL A 91 6.70 -13.08 -4.75
C VAL A 91 7.12 -13.36 -3.32
N ASN A 92 8.14 -14.21 -3.16
CA ASN A 92 8.76 -14.52 -1.88
C ASN A 92 10.21 -14.03 -1.92
N MET A 93 10.63 -13.31 -0.88
CA MET A 93 11.98 -12.79 -0.75
C MET A 93 12.52 -13.01 0.66
N ALA A 94 13.82 -13.23 0.78
CA ALA A 94 14.51 -13.20 2.06
C ALA A 94 15.38 -11.93 2.11
N LEU A 95 15.26 -11.17 3.19
CA LEU A 95 15.90 -9.89 3.39
C LEU A 95 16.74 -9.92 4.67
N SER A 96 17.80 -9.12 4.72
CA SER A 96 18.47 -8.83 5.99
C SER A 96 17.56 -7.93 6.85
N PRO A 97 17.70 -7.94 8.18
CA PRO A 97 16.95 -7.06 9.06
C PRO A 97 17.17 -5.57 8.73
N ASP A 98 18.39 -5.19 8.33
CA ASP A 98 18.72 -3.82 7.95
C ASP A 98 18.00 -3.40 6.66
N ALA A 99 17.98 -4.27 5.64
CA ALA A 99 17.25 -3.98 4.40
C ALA A 99 15.75 -3.79 4.64
N LEU A 100 15.15 -4.55 5.57
CA LEU A 100 13.74 -4.36 5.93
C LEU A 100 13.50 -3.06 6.69
N ARG A 101 14.42 -2.65 7.57
CA ARG A 101 14.34 -1.36 8.29
C ARG A 101 14.42 -0.19 7.30
N ASP A 102 15.36 -0.24 6.37
CA ASP A 102 15.51 0.79 5.33
C ASP A 102 14.26 0.87 4.45
N PHE A 103 13.73 -0.30 4.04
CA PHE A 103 12.48 -0.35 3.28
C PHE A 103 11.31 0.25 4.07
N ALA A 104 11.18 -0.06 5.36
CA ALA A 104 10.14 0.52 6.21
C ALA A 104 10.28 2.04 6.35
N GLN A 105 11.51 2.54 6.50
CA GLN A 105 11.77 3.99 6.56
C GLN A 105 11.35 4.69 5.27
N MET A 106 11.69 4.12 4.10
CA MET A 106 11.28 4.66 2.80
C MET A 106 9.75 4.75 2.67
N LEU A 107 9.01 3.76 3.19
CA LEU A 107 7.55 3.78 3.17
C LEU A 107 6.96 4.88 4.07
N LEU A 108 7.55 5.09 5.26
CA LEU A 108 7.15 6.17 6.17
C LEU A 108 7.38 7.54 5.54
N ASP A 109 8.56 7.76 4.96
CA ASP A 109 8.90 9.01 4.29
C ASP A 109 7.93 9.31 3.12
N ALA A 110 7.58 8.27 2.35
CA ALA A 110 6.61 8.38 1.26
C ALA A 110 5.20 8.72 1.77
N ALA A 111 4.77 8.12 2.89
CA ALA A 111 3.48 8.42 3.50
C ALA A 111 3.39 9.87 4.00
N ASP A 112 4.45 10.33 4.67
CA ASP A 112 4.53 11.71 5.17
C ASP A 112 4.52 12.74 4.03
N GLU A 113 5.24 12.46 2.95
CA GLU A 113 5.26 13.32 1.77
C GLU A 113 3.92 13.33 1.03
N ALA A 114 3.23 12.19 0.97
CA ALA A 114 1.89 12.10 0.40
C ALA A 114 0.87 12.96 1.19
N GLU A 115 0.92 12.93 2.52
CA GLU A 115 0.03 13.75 3.36
C GLU A 115 0.34 15.25 3.22
N ARG A 116 1.62 15.63 3.11
CA ARG A 116 2.04 17.02 2.83
C ARG A 116 1.51 17.54 1.49
N ASN A 117 1.48 16.67 0.48
CA ASN A 117 1.07 17.00 -0.89
C ASN A 117 -0.43 16.82 -1.16
N LYS A 118 -1.20 16.40 -0.16
CA LYS A 118 -2.65 16.22 -0.28
C LYS A 118 -3.32 17.52 -0.74
N PRO A 119 -4.07 17.52 -1.86
CA PRO A 119 -4.77 18.70 -2.34
C PRO A 119 -5.74 19.21 -1.27
N ARG A 120 -5.60 20.48 -0.89
CA ARG A 120 -6.51 21.13 0.07
C ARG A 120 -7.57 21.93 -0.68
N PRO A 121 -8.86 21.77 -0.37
CA PRO A 121 -9.89 22.59 -1.00
C PRO A 121 -9.62 24.08 -0.72
N ARG A 122 -9.69 24.91 -1.76
CA ARG A 122 -9.64 26.36 -1.58
C ARG A 122 -10.99 26.83 -1.00
N PRO A 123 -10.99 27.73 -0.01
CA PRO A 123 -12.24 28.30 0.49
C PRO A 123 -12.97 29.01 -0.65
N VAL A 124 -14.24 28.66 -0.84
CA VAL A 124 -15.14 29.33 -1.78
C VAL A 124 -15.41 30.73 -1.21
N ARG A 125 -15.05 31.78 -1.94
CA ARG A 125 -15.42 33.16 -1.65
C ARG A 125 -16.68 33.53 -2.42
#